data_AF-A0A239FAL9-F1
#
_entry.id   AF-A0A239FAL9-F1
#
_cell.length_a   1.000
_cell.length_b   1.000
_cell.length_c   1.000
_cell.angle_alpha   90.00
_cell.angle_beta   90.00
_cell.angle_gamma   90.00
#
_symmetry.space_group_name_H-M   'P 1'
#
loop_
_entity.id
_entity.type
_entity.pdbx_description
1 polymer ?
#
loop_
_entity_poly.entity_id
_entity_poly.type
_entity_poly.pdbx_seq_one_letter_code
_entity_poly.pdbx_strand_id
1 'polypeptide(L)'
;MNSQDPDRINRLVGRFLELQEQWADRPDGFDWHALTSLAAEGADAYNEGAGPSFHALALGGVACSEFHERFLQASIEAGFDPFKLTRTGNEAPEKPVIDHASLARDAAANPSAARMHDALQELARRRFEPMLRQDSASDPASPLFTVFQACAESIPRDLLARVAPDLAKPRPGRPQPVNAEEAYLSQAESIIDSRRPYG
;
A
#
# COMPACT_ATOMS: atom_id res chain seq x y z
N MET A 1 20.29 -7.90 -14.71
CA MET A 1 20.31 -8.05 -13.24
C MET A 1 20.76 -6.71 -12.68
N ASN A 2 19.82 -5.81 -12.34
CA ASN A 2 20.20 -4.55 -11.68
C ASN A 2 20.37 -4.84 -10.20
N SER A 3 21.63 -4.78 -9.74
CA SER A 3 21.93 -4.72 -8.31
C SER A 3 21.20 -3.50 -7.75
N GLN A 4 20.24 -3.80 -6.87
CA GLN A 4 19.52 -2.83 -6.07
C GLN A 4 20.54 -2.01 -5.27
N ASP A 5 20.29 -0.72 -5.03
CA ASP A 5 21.04 0.09 -4.08
C ASP A 5 20.23 0.16 -2.76
N PRO A 6 20.43 -0.78 -1.80
CA PRO A 6 19.84 -0.72 -0.47
C PRO A 6 20.02 0.65 0.20
N ASP A 7 21.13 1.34 -0.11
CA ASP A 7 21.44 2.62 0.51
C ASP A 7 20.46 3.71 0.03
N ARG A 8 19.90 3.60 -1.18
CA ARG A 8 18.89 4.55 -1.67
C ARG A 8 17.57 4.44 -0.89
N ILE A 9 17.04 3.23 -0.71
CA ILE A 9 15.78 3.04 0.03
C ILE A 9 15.98 3.43 1.50
N ASN A 10 17.09 3.03 2.12
CA ASN A 10 17.41 3.42 3.49
C ASN A 10 17.52 4.94 3.66
N ARG A 11 18.11 5.66 2.70
CA ARG A 11 18.15 7.13 2.69
C ARG A 11 16.75 7.76 2.59
N LEU A 12 15.85 7.21 1.76
CA LEU A 12 14.48 7.69 1.65
C LEU A 12 13.70 7.49 2.96
N VAL A 13 13.85 6.32 3.59
CA VAL A 13 13.23 6.02 4.89
C VAL A 13 13.76 6.98 5.97
N GLY A 14 15.07 7.17 6.06
CA GLY A 14 15.67 8.12 7.01
C GLY A 14 15.12 9.53 6.85
N ARG A 15 15.10 10.05 5.61
CA ARG A 15 14.53 11.38 5.31
C ARG A 15 13.04 11.47 5.61
N PHE A 16 12.27 10.41 5.38
CA PHE A 16 10.84 10.38 5.73
C PHE A 16 10.63 10.51 7.23
N LEU A 17 11.38 9.74 8.03
CA LEU A 17 11.31 9.80 9.49
C LEU A 17 11.73 11.16 10.03
N GLU A 18 12.81 11.75 9.49
CA GLU A 18 13.24 13.10 9.84
C GLU A 18 12.16 14.16 9.56
N LEU A 19 11.49 14.08 8.40
CA LEU A 19 10.39 14.98 8.07
C LEU A 19 9.16 14.74 8.95
N GLN A 20 8.86 13.49 9.29
CA GLN A 20 7.76 13.16 10.19
C GLN A 20 8.00 13.71 11.61
N GLU A 21 9.23 13.60 12.11
CA GLU A 21 9.65 14.19 13.39
C GLU A 21 9.55 15.72 13.36
N GLN A 22 10.06 16.36 12.30
CA GLN A 22 9.94 17.81 12.12
C GLN A 22 8.49 18.28 12.09
N TRP A 23 7.60 17.53 11.42
CA TRP A 23 6.17 17.82 11.41
C TRP A 23 5.55 17.70 12.81
N ALA A 24 5.92 16.66 13.56
CA ALA A 24 5.43 16.46 14.93
C ALA A 24 5.90 17.57 15.88
N ASP A 25 7.12 18.06 15.72
CA ASP A 25 7.72 19.08 16.59
C ASP A 25 7.29 20.52 16.22
N ARG A 26 7.15 20.82 14.92
CA ARG A 26 6.85 22.18 14.43
C ARG A 26 5.97 22.16 13.16
N PRO A 27 4.65 21.93 13.31
CA PRO A 27 3.76 21.87 12.16
C PRO A 27 3.63 23.21 11.41
N ASP A 28 3.59 24.35 12.13
CA ASP A 28 3.37 25.68 11.53
C ASP A 28 4.50 26.15 10.59
N GLY A 29 5.69 25.56 10.73
CA GLY A 29 6.89 25.90 9.95
C GLY A 29 7.41 24.75 9.10
N PHE A 30 6.60 23.70 8.92
CA PHE A 30 7.03 22.51 8.21
C PHE A 30 7.25 22.76 6.71
N ASP A 31 8.35 22.23 6.17
CA ASP A 31 8.69 22.36 4.76
C ASP A 31 7.97 21.30 3.90
N TRP A 32 6.81 21.68 3.38
CA TRP A 32 6.04 20.83 2.45
C TRP A 32 6.76 20.57 1.11
N HIS A 33 7.68 21.45 0.71
CA HIS A 33 8.44 21.24 -0.52
C HIS A 33 9.43 20.08 -0.35
N ALA A 34 10.05 19.95 0.83
CA ALA A 34 10.89 18.80 1.15
C ALA A 34 10.11 17.48 1.11
N LEU A 35 8.86 17.46 1.63
CA LEU A 35 8.00 16.28 1.57
C LEU A 35 7.62 15.91 0.12
N THR A 36 7.29 16.91 -0.69
CA THR A 36 6.94 16.73 -2.11
C THR A 36 8.13 16.18 -2.91
N SER A 37 9.32 16.72 -2.65
CA SER A 37 10.56 16.24 -3.29
C SER A 37 10.85 14.79 -2.89
N LEU A 38 10.70 14.45 -1.62
CA LEU A 38 10.86 13.08 -1.14
C LEU A 38 9.85 12.11 -1.78
N ALA A 39 8.59 12.53 -1.92
CA ALA A 39 7.54 11.74 -2.57
C ALA A 39 7.88 11.46 -4.04
N ALA A 40 8.41 12.45 -4.76
CA ALA A 40 8.87 12.28 -6.13
C ALA A 40 10.06 11.32 -6.25
N GLU A 41 11.10 11.51 -5.43
CA GLU A 41 12.26 10.59 -5.40
C GLU A 41 11.85 9.15 -5.05
N GLY A 42 10.86 9.00 -4.16
CA GLY A 42 10.26 7.72 -3.80
C GLY A 42 9.49 7.09 -4.95
N ALA A 43 8.67 7.86 -5.66
CA ALA A 43 7.92 7.38 -6.84
C ALA A 43 8.88 6.93 -7.96
N ASP A 44 9.98 7.67 -8.16
CA ASP A 44 11.03 7.28 -9.12
C ASP A 44 11.70 5.96 -8.72
N ALA A 45 12.12 5.83 -7.46
CA ALA A 45 12.72 4.60 -6.95
C ALA A 45 11.77 3.39 -7.10
N TYR A 46 10.47 3.62 -6.88
CA TYR A 46 9.42 2.63 -7.08
C TYR A 46 9.27 2.19 -8.55
N ASN A 47 9.31 3.14 -9.48
CA ASN A 47 9.19 2.88 -10.92
C ASN A 47 10.42 2.16 -11.49
N GLU A 48 11.59 2.37 -10.90
CA GLU A 48 12.83 1.66 -11.25
C GLU A 48 12.93 0.23 -10.67
N GLY A 49 11.91 -0.25 -9.94
CA GLY A 49 11.85 -1.62 -9.42
C GLY A 49 12.73 -1.86 -8.19
N ALA A 50 13.02 -0.82 -7.42
CA ALA A 50 13.84 -0.92 -6.22
C ALA A 50 13.08 -1.53 -5.02
N GLY A 51 13.18 -2.87 -4.85
CA GLY A 51 12.95 -3.56 -3.58
C GLY A 51 11.56 -3.43 -2.95
N PRO A 52 11.37 -3.82 -1.66
CA PRO A 52 10.13 -3.55 -0.94
C PRO A 52 9.91 -2.03 -0.92
N SER A 53 8.82 -1.60 -1.55
CA SER A 53 8.59 -0.19 -1.87
C SER A 53 8.61 0.67 -0.61
N PHE A 54 9.41 1.74 -0.61
CA PHE A 54 9.44 2.79 0.40
C PHE A 54 8.03 3.20 0.88
N HIS A 55 7.06 3.30 -0.04
CA HIS A 55 5.65 3.57 0.27
C HIS A 55 4.96 2.56 1.18
N ALA A 56 5.36 1.28 1.15
CA ALA A 56 4.84 0.27 2.07
C ALA A 56 5.25 0.58 3.52
N LEU A 57 6.46 1.10 3.72
CA LEU A 57 6.96 1.50 5.04
C LEU A 57 6.39 2.87 5.46
N ALA A 58 6.27 3.79 4.51
CA ALA A 58 5.78 5.14 4.77
C ALA A 58 4.26 5.21 5.01
N LEU A 59 3.48 4.27 4.45
CA LEU A 59 2.01 4.32 4.48
C LEU A 59 1.37 3.07 5.09
N GLY A 60 2.11 1.97 5.26
CA GLY A 60 1.58 0.72 5.81
C GLY A 60 1.75 0.64 7.34
N GLY A 61 0.67 0.33 8.05
CA GLY A 61 0.70 0.05 9.49
C GLY A 61 1.00 1.26 10.39
N VAL A 62 1.01 2.48 9.84
CA VAL A 62 1.27 3.73 10.57
C VAL A 62 -0.02 4.53 10.80
N ALA A 63 -0.08 5.27 11.91
CA ALA A 63 -1.22 6.12 12.21
C ALA A 63 -1.33 7.26 11.17
N CYS A 64 -2.43 7.29 10.43
CA CYS A 64 -2.66 8.30 9.40
C CYS A 64 -2.76 9.70 10.02
N SER A 65 -2.09 10.67 9.42
CA SER A 65 -2.14 12.09 9.78
C SER A 65 -2.12 12.95 8.52
N GLU A 66 -2.28 14.27 8.66
CA GLU A 66 -2.18 15.19 7.51
C GLU A 66 -0.86 15.01 6.76
N PHE A 67 0.24 14.75 7.47
CA PHE A 67 1.54 14.46 6.86
C PHE A 67 1.47 13.28 5.86
N HIS A 68 0.85 12.17 6.28
CA HIS A 68 0.71 10.97 5.44
C HIS A 68 -0.24 11.20 4.26
N GLU A 69 -1.30 11.98 4.49
CA GLU A 69 -2.23 12.38 3.43
C GLU A 69 -1.53 13.18 2.34
N ARG A 70 -0.78 14.22 2.73
CA ARG A 70 -0.02 15.07 1.80
C ARG A 70 1.07 14.28 1.09
N PHE A 71 1.76 13.39 1.80
CA PHE A 71 2.77 12.52 1.22
C PHE A 71 2.18 11.56 0.17
N LEU A 72 1.03 10.94 0.46
CA LEU A 72 0.32 10.08 -0.50
C LEU A 72 -0.08 10.89 -1.74
N GLN A 73 -0.67 12.07 -1.55
CA GLN A 73 -1.08 12.92 -2.68
C GLN A 73 0.12 13.30 -3.56
N ALA A 74 1.21 13.79 -2.96
CA ALA A 74 2.42 14.14 -3.69
C ALA A 74 3.03 12.93 -4.41
N SER A 75 2.97 11.74 -3.79
CA SER A 75 3.45 10.50 -4.41
C SER A 75 2.62 10.15 -5.66
N ILE A 76 1.29 10.23 -5.57
CA ILE A 76 0.38 9.97 -6.70
C ILE A 76 0.63 10.98 -7.83
N GLU A 77 0.79 12.26 -7.50
CA GLU A 77 1.11 13.31 -8.48
C GLU A 77 2.47 13.08 -9.16
N ALA A 78 3.43 12.49 -8.46
CA ALA A 78 4.71 12.05 -9.01
C ALA A 78 4.65 10.72 -9.78
N GLY A 79 3.48 10.11 -9.95
CA GLY A 79 3.30 8.89 -10.74
C GLY A 79 3.46 7.59 -9.96
N PHE A 80 3.44 7.62 -8.62
CA PHE A 80 3.31 6.41 -7.81
C PHE A 80 1.96 5.72 -8.09
N ASP A 81 1.99 4.41 -8.29
CA ASP A 81 0.81 3.58 -8.51
C ASP A 81 0.46 2.76 -7.25
N PRO A 82 -0.52 3.20 -6.44
CA PRO A 82 -0.88 2.50 -5.20
C PRO A 82 -1.54 1.14 -5.45
N PHE A 83 -2.04 0.86 -6.66
CA PHE A 83 -2.73 -0.39 -7.00
C PHE A 83 -1.81 -1.45 -7.60
N LYS A 84 -0.54 -1.13 -7.83
CA LYS A 84 0.41 -2.11 -8.37
C LYS A 84 0.79 -3.10 -7.27
N LEU A 85 0.82 -4.37 -7.65
CA LEU A 85 1.22 -5.46 -6.76
C LEU A 85 2.73 -5.66 -6.84
N THR A 86 3.35 -5.97 -5.72
CA THR A 86 4.78 -6.21 -5.61
C THR A 86 5.05 -7.57 -4.99
N ARG A 87 6.20 -8.16 -5.32
CA ARG A 87 6.63 -9.46 -4.81
C ARG A 87 7.86 -9.28 -3.92
N THR A 88 7.80 -9.74 -2.69
CA THR A 88 8.94 -9.74 -1.76
C THR A 88 9.71 -11.05 -1.87
N GLY A 89 10.61 -11.14 -2.86
CA GLY A 89 11.40 -12.34 -3.13
C GLY A 89 10.81 -13.24 -4.23
N ASN A 90 11.52 -14.30 -4.59
CA ASN A 90 11.19 -15.10 -5.79
C ASN A 90 9.91 -15.94 -5.66
N GLU A 91 9.55 -16.37 -4.44
CA GLU A 91 8.45 -17.31 -4.18
C GLU A 91 7.27 -16.70 -3.39
N ALA A 92 7.35 -15.42 -3.02
CA ALA A 92 6.27 -14.77 -2.28
C ALA A 92 5.05 -14.50 -3.18
N PRO A 93 3.82 -14.56 -2.63
CA PRO A 93 2.65 -14.05 -3.36
C PRO A 93 2.79 -12.53 -3.57
N GLU A 94 2.22 -12.05 -4.67
CA GLU A 94 2.13 -10.62 -4.92
C GLU A 94 1.19 -9.96 -3.92
N LYS A 95 1.62 -8.83 -3.38
CA LYS A 95 0.87 -8.07 -2.36
C LYS A 95 0.75 -6.61 -2.81
N PRO A 96 -0.33 -5.92 -2.43
CA PRO A 96 -0.43 -4.49 -2.67
C PRO A 96 0.69 -3.75 -1.94
N VAL A 97 1.18 -2.66 -2.52
CA VAL A 97 2.22 -1.82 -1.91
C VAL A 97 1.74 -1.22 -0.61
N ILE A 98 0.51 -0.72 -0.60
CA ILE A 98 -0.11 -0.14 0.59
C ILE A 98 -1.15 -1.10 1.15
N ASP A 99 -1.32 -1.07 2.47
CA ASP A 99 -2.35 -1.85 3.13
C ASP A 99 -3.73 -1.17 2.99
N HIS A 100 -4.38 -1.44 1.86
CA HIS A 100 -5.71 -0.92 1.55
C HIS A 100 -6.78 -1.29 2.60
N ALA A 101 -6.64 -2.45 3.25
CA ALA A 101 -7.61 -2.92 4.22
C ALA A 101 -7.46 -2.19 5.57
N SER A 102 -6.23 -1.97 6.02
CA SER A 102 -5.97 -1.15 7.21
C SER A 102 -6.39 0.29 6.98
N LEU A 103 -6.08 0.88 5.83
CA LEU A 103 -6.49 2.25 5.52
C LEU A 103 -8.02 2.42 5.50
N ALA A 104 -8.75 1.51 4.84
CA ALA A 104 -10.22 1.56 4.77
C ALA A 104 -10.87 1.38 6.15
N ARG A 105 -10.28 0.56 7.01
CA ARG A 105 -10.72 0.40 8.40
C ARG A 105 -10.48 1.68 9.22
N ASP A 106 -9.31 2.29 9.08
CA ASP A 106 -8.94 3.49 9.83
C ASP A 106 -9.74 4.72 9.37
N ALA A 107 -10.17 4.75 8.09
CA ALA A 107 -11.04 5.79 7.53
C ALA A 107 -12.35 5.99 8.33
N ALA A 108 -12.85 4.96 9.01
CA ALA A 108 -14.05 5.08 9.83
C ALA A 108 -13.86 5.95 11.09
N ALA A 109 -12.63 6.12 11.56
CA ALA A 109 -12.31 6.79 12.81
C ALA A 109 -11.27 7.92 12.66
N ASN A 110 -10.60 8.05 11.52
CA ASN A 110 -9.54 9.02 11.27
C ASN A 110 -9.83 9.84 10.01
N PRO A 111 -10.04 11.16 10.12
CA PRO A 111 -10.33 12.03 8.96
C PRO A 111 -9.24 12.04 7.88
N SER A 112 -7.97 11.89 8.25
CA SER A 112 -6.87 11.86 7.29
C SER A 112 -6.87 10.52 6.53
N ALA A 113 -7.09 9.42 7.24
CA ALA A 113 -7.27 8.11 6.61
C ALA A 113 -8.48 8.11 5.66
N ALA A 114 -9.57 8.76 6.04
CA ALA A 114 -10.75 8.90 5.18
C ALA A 114 -10.44 9.66 3.88
N ARG A 115 -9.74 10.80 3.96
CA ARG A 115 -9.34 11.58 2.77
C ARG A 115 -8.35 10.82 1.89
N MET A 116 -7.40 10.09 2.49
CA MET A 116 -6.50 9.19 1.76
C MET A 116 -7.28 8.09 1.04
N HIS A 117 -8.23 7.46 1.73
CA HIS A 117 -9.08 6.42 1.15
C HIS A 117 -9.94 6.93 0.00
N ASP A 118 -10.56 8.09 0.15
CA ASP A 118 -11.33 8.76 -0.90
C ASP A 118 -10.45 9.09 -2.12
N ALA A 119 -9.24 9.58 -1.90
CA ALA A 119 -8.27 9.86 -2.97
C ALA A 119 -7.92 8.58 -3.75
N LEU A 120 -7.75 7.44 -3.07
CA LEU A 120 -7.51 6.16 -3.72
C LEU A 120 -8.75 5.69 -4.51
N GLN A 121 -9.96 5.83 -3.97
CA GLN A 121 -11.18 5.46 -4.69
C GLN A 121 -11.37 6.27 -5.98
N GLU A 122 -11.09 7.57 -5.93
CA GLU A 122 -11.15 8.43 -7.11
C GLU A 122 -10.06 8.07 -8.13
N LEU A 123 -8.84 7.75 -7.67
CA LEU A 123 -7.78 7.26 -8.54
C LEU A 123 -8.14 5.91 -9.18
N ALA A 124 -8.71 4.97 -8.42
CA ALA A 124 -9.20 3.69 -8.93
C ALA A 124 -10.24 3.89 -10.04
N ARG A 125 -11.16 4.84 -9.87
CA ARG A 125 -12.16 5.17 -10.91
C ARG A 125 -11.49 5.62 -12.19
N ARG A 126 -10.60 6.60 -12.12
CA ARG A 126 -9.86 7.11 -13.30
C ARG A 126 -9.05 6.02 -13.99
N ARG A 127 -8.44 5.13 -13.23
CA ARG A 127 -7.59 4.05 -13.74
C ARG A 127 -8.39 2.93 -14.39
N PHE A 128 -9.36 2.38 -13.68
CA PHE A 128 -9.99 1.12 -14.07
C PHE A 128 -11.26 1.29 -14.89
N GLU A 129 -11.98 2.40 -14.75
CA GLU A 129 -13.21 2.60 -15.51
C GLU A 129 -13.01 2.56 -17.04
N PRO A 130 -11.95 3.17 -17.62
CA PRO A 130 -11.67 3.04 -19.05
C PRO A 130 -11.37 1.60 -19.48
N MET A 131 -10.64 0.84 -18.64
CA MET A 131 -10.27 -0.55 -18.91
C MET A 131 -11.49 -1.48 -18.88
N LEU A 132 -12.47 -1.16 -18.03
CA LEU A 132 -13.73 -1.89 -17.91
C LEU A 132 -14.69 -1.71 -19.08
N ARG A 133 -14.47 -0.69 -19.94
CA ARG A 133 -15.26 -0.47 -21.16
C ARG A 133 -14.75 -1.31 -22.35
N GLN A 134 -13.64 -2.03 -22.19
CA GLN A 134 -12.99 -2.82 -23.25
C GLN A 134 -13.30 -4.34 -23.15
N ASP A 135 -14.42 -4.72 -22.53
CA ASP A 135 -15.03 -6.08 -22.48
C ASP A 135 -14.18 -7.26 -21.96
N SER A 136 -12.94 -7.03 -21.51
CA SER A 136 -12.02 -8.11 -21.08
C SER A 136 -11.80 -8.19 -19.57
N ALA A 137 -12.50 -7.37 -18.78
CA ALA A 137 -12.15 -7.13 -17.38
C ALA A 137 -12.82 -8.09 -16.38
N SER A 138 -13.82 -8.86 -16.80
CA SER A 138 -14.52 -9.84 -15.95
C SER A 138 -13.92 -11.25 -16.03
N ASP A 139 -12.85 -11.44 -16.82
CA ASP A 139 -12.13 -12.72 -16.87
C ASP A 139 -11.33 -12.91 -15.56
N PRO A 140 -11.61 -13.95 -14.76
CA PRO A 140 -10.85 -14.24 -13.55
C PRO A 140 -9.37 -14.53 -13.81
N ALA A 141 -8.99 -14.89 -15.04
CA ALA A 141 -7.61 -15.07 -15.46
C ALA A 141 -6.91 -13.74 -15.83
N SER A 142 -7.63 -12.62 -15.86
CA SER A 142 -7.06 -11.30 -16.14
C SER A 142 -6.20 -10.82 -14.97
N PRO A 143 -5.00 -10.24 -15.23
CA PRO A 143 -4.20 -9.57 -14.20
C PRO A 143 -4.98 -8.46 -13.45
N LEU A 144 -5.99 -7.87 -14.10
CA LEU A 144 -6.87 -6.89 -13.46
C LEU A 144 -7.70 -7.51 -12.34
N PHE A 145 -8.17 -8.75 -12.51
CA PHE A 145 -8.94 -9.43 -11.47
C PHE A 145 -8.12 -9.61 -10.19
N THR A 146 -6.84 -9.98 -10.32
CA THR A 146 -5.90 -10.11 -9.19
C THR A 146 -5.72 -8.78 -8.46
N VAL A 147 -5.55 -7.67 -9.18
CA VAL A 147 -5.46 -6.33 -8.58
C VAL A 147 -6.75 -5.97 -7.84
N PHE A 148 -7.91 -6.23 -8.46
CA PHE A 148 -9.21 -5.98 -7.85
C PHE A 148 -9.41 -6.77 -6.56
N GLN A 149 -8.95 -8.03 -6.53
CA GLN A 149 -9.03 -8.87 -5.35
C GLN A 149 -8.12 -8.37 -4.22
N ALA A 150 -6.88 -7.99 -4.57
CA ALA A 150 -5.86 -7.56 -3.60
C ALA A 150 -6.11 -6.15 -3.03
N CYS A 151 -6.73 -5.26 -3.82
CA CYS A 151 -6.93 -3.85 -3.45
C CYS A 151 -8.41 -3.49 -3.22
N ALA A 152 -9.29 -4.49 -3.07
CA ALA A 152 -10.74 -4.33 -3.06
C ALA A 152 -11.22 -3.19 -2.14
N GLU A 153 -10.61 -3.05 -0.97
CA GLU A 153 -11.04 -2.08 0.03
C GLU A 153 -10.86 -0.62 -0.40
N SER A 154 -10.02 -0.31 -1.39
CA SER A 154 -9.89 1.04 -1.96
C SER A 154 -10.44 1.16 -3.38
N ILE A 155 -11.17 0.16 -3.87
CA ILE A 155 -11.83 0.21 -5.18
C ILE A 155 -13.31 0.55 -4.96
N PRO A 156 -13.88 1.52 -5.71
CA PRO A 156 -15.29 1.85 -5.65
C PRO A 156 -16.19 0.62 -5.86
N ARG A 157 -17.24 0.50 -5.04
CA ARG A 157 -18.14 -0.67 -5.05
C ARG A 157 -18.81 -0.92 -6.40
N ASP A 158 -19.12 0.13 -7.14
CA ASP A 158 -19.70 0.05 -8.48
C ASP A 158 -18.73 -0.59 -9.49
N LEU A 159 -17.42 -0.34 -9.36
CA LEU A 159 -16.39 -0.99 -10.17
C LEU A 159 -16.17 -2.44 -9.73
N LEU A 160 -16.11 -2.69 -8.42
CA LEU A 160 -16.04 -4.06 -7.88
C LEU A 160 -17.21 -4.92 -8.35
N ALA A 161 -18.43 -4.38 -8.35
CA ALA A 161 -19.62 -5.10 -8.76
C ALA A 161 -19.57 -5.60 -10.22
N ARG A 162 -18.79 -4.92 -11.08
CA ARG A 162 -18.62 -5.28 -12.50
C ARG A 162 -17.55 -6.34 -12.73
N VAL A 163 -16.51 -6.38 -11.91
CA VAL A 163 -15.34 -7.27 -12.08
C VAL A 163 -15.39 -8.48 -11.17
N ALA A 164 -15.70 -8.24 -9.90
CA ALA A 164 -15.69 -9.21 -8.83
C ALA A 164 -16.95 -9.01 -7.96
N PRO A 165 -18.15 -9.34 -8.48
CA PRO A 165 -19.41 -9.08 -7.81
C PRO A 165 -19.52 -9.70 -6.41
N ASP A 166 -18.82 -10.81 -6.18
CA ASP A 166 -18.77 -11.44 -4.85
C ASP A 166 -18.00 -10.62 -3.82
N LEU A 167 -17.05 -9.77 -4.24
CA LEU A 167 -16.35 -8.82 -3.38
C LEU A 167 -17.15 -7.55 -3.12
N ALA A 168 -18.08 -7.20 -4.01
CA ALA A 168 -18.95 -6.04 -3.84
C ALA A 168 -20.07 -6.28 -2.80
N LYS A 169 -20.36 -7.54 -2.46
CA LYS A 169 -21.33 -7.90 -1.43
C LYS A 169 -20.79 -7.50 -0.05
N PRO A 170 -21.59 -6.84 0.80
CA PRO A 170 -21.20 -6.61 2.18
C PRO A 170 -21.00 -7.97 2.86
N ARG A 171 -19.76 -8.28 3.26
CA ARG A 171 -19.46 -9.52 3.99
C ARG A 171 -20.19 -9.49 5.34
N PRO A 172 -21.04 -10.47 5.66
CA PRO A 172 -21.57 -10.63 7.01
C PRO A 172 -20.43 -11.15 7.90
N GLY A 173 -19.92 -10.30 8.80
CA GLY A 173 -18.96 -10.70 9.82
C GLY A 173 -17.50 -10.42 9.46
N ARG A 174 -16.83 -9.68 10.36
CA ARG A 174 -15.38 -9.42 10.44
C ARG A 174 -14.52 -10.65 10.12
N PRO A 175 -13.45 -10.54 9.32
CA PRO A 175 -12.24 -11.29 9.59
C PRO A 175 -11.63 -10.76 10.90
N GLN A 176 -11.24 -11.66 11.81
CA GLN A 176 -10.36 -11.30 12.90
C GLN A 176 -9.09 -10.65 12.33
N PRO A 177 -8.53 -9.62 12.98
CA PRO A 177 -7.23 -9.10 12.60
C PRO A 177 -6.23 -10.24 12.78
N VAL A 178 -5.71 -10.79 11.68
CA VAL A 178 -4.49 -11.57 11.75
C VAL A 178 -3.43 -10.54 12.07
N ASN A 179 -2.96 -10.53 13.31
CA ASN A 179 -1.90 -9.64 13.75
C ASN A 179 -0.70 -9.94 12.84
N ALA A 180 -0.29 -8.98 12.01
CA ALA A 180 0.82 -9.19 11.07
C ALA A 180 2.09 -9.62 11.83
N GLU A 181 2.27 -9.12 13.06
CA GLU A 181 3.33 -9.53 13.98
C GLU A 181 3.19 -10.98 14.49
N GLU A 182 1.97 -11.46 14.77
CA GLU A 182 1.76 -12.87 15.16
C GLU A 182 2.00 -13.82 13.98
N ALA A 183 1.69 -13.42 12.75
CA ALA A 183 1.99 -14.22 11.56
C ALA A 183 3.51 -14.33 11.30
N TYR A 184 4.27 -13.26 11.55
CA TYR A 184 5.74 -13.27 11.47
C TYR A 184 6.39 -14.08 12.61
N LEU A 185 5.90 -13.94 13.85
CA LEU A 185 6.41 -14.72 14.98
C LEU A 185 6.07 -16.21 14.86
N SER A 186 4.87 -16.55 14.41
CA SER A 186 4.45 -17.96 14.24
C SER A 186 5.24 -18.68 13.13
N GLN A 187 5.66 -17.97 12.07
CA GLN A 187 6.59 -18.51 11.08
C GLN A 187 8.02 -18.65 11.61
N ALA A 188 8.50 -17.69 12.42
CA ALA A 188 9.82 -17.77 13.04
C ALA A 188 9.91 -18.92 14.06
N GLU A 189 8.86 -19.15 14.85
CA GLU A 189 8.80 -20.26 15.82
C GLU A 189 8.73 -21.64 15.12
N SER A 190 8.02 -21.74 14.00
CA SER A 190 7.97 -22.94 13.15
C SER A 190 9.35 -23.35 12.59
N ILE A 191 10.22 -22.38 12.30
CA ILE A 191 11.57 -22.62 11.77
C ILE A 191 12.55 -23.03 12.88
N ILE A 192 12.28 -22.65 14.13
CA ILE A 192 13.13 -22.99 15.27
C ILE A 192 12.80 -24.41 15.80
N ASP A 193 11.53 -24.83 15.78
CA ASP A 193 11.13 -26.14 16.31
C ASP A 193 11.52 -27.32 15.38
N SER A 194 11.78 -27.05 14.10
CA SER A 194 12.26 -28.04 13.13
C SER A 194 13.79 -28.29 13.18
N ARG A 195 14.51 -27.61 14.09
CA ARG A 195 15.97 -27.77 14.29
C ARG A 195 16.37 -28.36 15.65
N ARG A 196 15.48 -29.11 16.32
CA ARG A 196 15.92 -29.98 17.42
C ARG A 196 16.46 -31.30 16.85
N PRO A 197 17.77 -31.59 16.95
CA PRO A 197 18.24 -32.96 16.77
C PRO A 197 17.61 -33.80 17.89
N TYR A 198 16.93 -34.87 17.50
CA TYR A 198 16.49 -35.92 18.41
C TYR A 198 17.71 -36.37 19.24
N GLY A 199 17.58 -36.28 20.57
CA GLY A 199 18.41 -37.04 21.50
C GLY A 199 17.96 -38.50 21.53
#